data_AF-A0A819IG95-F1
#
_entry.id   AF-A0A819IG95-F1
#
_cell.length_a   1.000
_cell.length_b   1.000
_cell.length_c   1.000
_cell.angle_alpha   90.00
_cell.angle_beta   90.00
_cell.angle_gamma   90.00
#
_symmetry.space_group_name_H-M   'P 1'
#
loop_
_entity.id
_entity.type
_entity.pdbx_description
1 polymer ?
#
loop_
_entity_poly.entity_id
_entity_poly.type
_entity_poly.pdbx_seq_one_letter_code
_entity_poly.pdbx_strand_id
1 'polypeptide(L)'
;FLAVKAFPVGISNGFMISTRKHPLLQRVIQNLELYNRNFILPHATIVISAGPMCISIQIQLNRSLWNSILVLDGKENMIGGKTNTPLFRHLGSGSWHKADDMFFKNIPMNIQRQNQTFSISVIVFIIFIFIFFIGRNKNFIK
;
A
#
# COMPACT_ATOMS: atom_id res chain seq x y z
N PHE A 1 -12.29 -7.14 -14.14
CA PHE A 1 -11.04 -6.35 -14.25
C PHE A 1 -9.88 -7.25 -13.87
N LEU A 2 -8.76 -7.24 -14.59
CA LEU A 2 -7.56 -8.04 -14.31
C LEU A 2 -6.38 -7.11 -14.06
N ALA A 3 -5.59 -7.41 -13.03
CA ALA A 3 -4.35 -6.71 -12.74
C ALA A 3 -3.32 -7.66 -12.11
N VAL A 4 -2.07 -7.20 -12.01
CA VAL A 4 -0.99 -7.96 -11.39
C VAL A 4 -0.76 -7.48 -9.95
N LYS A 5 -0.27 -8.34 -9.07
CA LYS A 5 0.21 -7.92 -7.74
C LYS A 5 1.40 -6.95 -7.81
N ALA A 6 1.37 -5.91 -6.99
CA ALA A 6 2.49 -4.97 -6.86
C ALA A 6 3.51 -5.44 -5.82
N PHE A 7 4.78 -5.08 -6.02
CA PHE A 7 5.81 -5.15 -4.99
C PHE A 7 6.01 -3.76 -4.35
N PRO A 8 6.15 -3.66 -3.02
CA PRO A 8 6.12 -4.75 -2.06
C PRO A 8 4.68 -5.17 -1.71
N VAL A 9 3.70 -4.25 -1.71
CA VAL A 9 2.27 -4.52 -1.44
C VAL A 9 1.34 -3.88 -2.48
N GLY A 10 0.16 -4.48 -2.65
CA GLY A 10 -0.97 -3.90 -3.37
C GLY A 10 -1.22 -4.51 -4.74
N ILE A 11 -1.98 -3.79 -5.55
CA ILE A 11 -2.34 -4.17 -6.93
C ILE A 11 -1.66 -3.19 -7.87
N SER A 12 -0.86 -3.71 -8.78
CA SER A 12 -0.10 -2.93 -9.74
C SER A 12 -1.03 -2.23 -10.71
N ASN A 13 -0.79 -0.94 -10.90
CA ASN A 13 -1.38 -0.13 -11.95
C ASN A 13 -0.54 -0.14 -13.25
N GLY A 14 0.59 -0.87 -13.28
CA GLY A 14 1.47 -0.95 -14.45
C GLY A 14 0.93 -1.86 -15.57
N PHE A 15 -0.01 -2.74 -15.25
CA PHE A 15 -0.75 -3.53 -16.22
C PHE A 15 -2.14 -3.83 -15.71
N MET A 16 -3.15 -3.40 -16.46
CA MET A 16 -4.56 -3.60 -16.13
C MET A 16 -5.34 -3.90 -17.41
N ILE A 17 -6.21 -4.90 -17.35
CA ILE A 17 -7.18 -5.21 -18.39
C ILE A 17 -8.58 -5.04 -17.81
N SER A 18 -9.46 -4.35 -18.52
CA SER A 18 -10.82 -4.11 -18.02
C SER A 18 -11.85 -4.12 -19.14
N THR A 19 -13.06 -4.54 -18.81
CA THR A 19 -14.22 -4.34 -19.66
C THR A 19 -14.64 -2.87 -19.63
N ARG A 20 -15.35 -2.42 -20.67
CA ARG A 20 -15.87 -1.04 -20.75
C ARG A 20 -16.73 -0.73 -19.50
N LYS A 21 -16.55 0.46 -18.92
CA LYS A 21 -17.30 0.96 -17.75
C LYS A 21 -17.22 0.04 -16.51
N HIS A 22 -16.09 -0.65 -16.32
CA HIS A 22 -15.92 -1.46 -15.10
C HIS A 22 -16.01 -0.59 -13.84
N PRO A 23 -16.82 -0.97 -12.82
CA PRO A 23 -17.08 -0.15 -11.63
C PRO A 23 -15.81 0.28 -10.89
N LEU A 24 -14.82 -0.61 -10.75
CA LEU A 24 -13.54 -0.28 -10.13
C LEU A 24 -12.80 0.84 -10.89
N LEU A 25 -12.67 0.73 -12.21
CA LEU A 25 -11.91 1.71 -12.99
C LEU A 25 -12.62 3.07 -12.98
N GLN A 26 -13.96 3.06 -13.10
CA GLN A 26 -14.76 4.27 -12.96
C GLN A 26 -14.55 4.94 -11.59
N ARG A 27 -14.58 4.15 -10.51
CA ARG A 27 -14.33 4.65 -9.15
C ARG A 27 -12.93 5.24 -9.00
N VAL A 28 -11.90 4.58 -9.53
CA VAL A 28 -10.52 5.09 -9.50
C VAL A 28 -10.45 6.45 -10.20
N ILE A 29 -10.98 6.55 -11.43
CA ILE A 29 -10.98 7.79 -12.22
C ILE A 29 -11.69 8.93 -11.49
N GLN A 30 -12.89 8.66 -10.95
CA GLN A 30 -13.69 9.66 -10.22
C GLN A 30 -12.99 10.17 -8.95
N ASN A 31 -12.09 9.39 -8.37
CA ASN A 31 -11.37 9.76 -7.15
C ASN A 31 -9.94 10.24 -7.40
N LEU A 32 -9.48 10.37 -8.65
CA LEU A 32 -8.11 10.78 -8.96
C LEU A 32 -7.74 12.12 -8.31
N GLU A 33 -8.63 13.11 -8.37
CA GLU A 33 -8.40 14.42 -7.75
C GLU A 33 -8.33 14.34 -6.23
N LEU A 34 -9.15 13.47 -5.61
CA LEU A 34 -9.17 13.29 -4.17
C LEU A 34 -7.85 12.67 -3.67
N TYR A 35 -7.26 11.78 -4.47
CA TYR A 35 -6.00 11.10 -4.15
C TYR A 35 -4.76 11.89 -4.59
N ASN A 36 -4.91 12.94 -5.41
CA ASN A 36 -3.81 13.82 -5.79
C ASN A 36 -3.32 14.64 -4.58
N ARG A 37 -2.44 14.03 -3.77
CA ARG A 37 -1.94 14.59 -2.51
C ARG A 37 -0.42 14.56 -2.50
N ASN A 38 0.18 15.68 -2.10
CA ASN A 38 1.62 15.75 -1.91
C ASN A 38 1.96 15.41 -0.46
N PHE A 39 2.61 14.27 -0.25
CA PHE A 39 3.11 13.84 1.05
C PHE A 39 4.56 14.28 1.23
N ILE A 40 4.99 14.32 2.50
CA ILE A 40 6.38 14.64 2.87
C ILE A 40 7.37 13.66 2.22
N LEU A 41 6.97 12.39 2.08
CA LEU A 41 7.77 11.34 1.44
C LEU A 41 7.39 11.23 -0.04
N PRO A 42 8.30 11.54 -0.99
CA PRO A 42 8.05 11.45 -2.42
C PRO A 42 7.55 10.07 -2.89
N HIS A 43 8.08 8.98 -2.32
CA HIS A 43 7.62 7.63 -2.61
C HIS A 43 6.14 7.44 -2.22
N ALA A 44 5.72 7.97 -1.07
CA ALA A 44 4.32 7.92 -0.64
C ALA A 44 3.41 8.71 -1.58
N THR A 45 3.83 9.89 -2.04
CA THR A 45 3.13 10.69 -3.06
C THR A 45 2.87 9.88 -4.32
N ILE A 46 3.89 9.20 -4.85
CA ILE A 46 3.77 8.41 -6.08
C ILE A 46 2.84 7.21 -5.86
N VAL A 47 3.08 6.43 -4.80
CA VAL A 47 2.40 5.14 -4.57
C VAL A 47 0.94 5.32 -4.16
N ILE A 48 0.63 6.31 -3.31
CA ILE A 48 -0.72 6.55 -2.80
C ILE A 48 -1.57 7.33 -3.80
N SER A 49 -1.02 8.33 -4.49
CA SER A 49 -1.86 9.23 -5.31
C SER A 49 -2.45 8.54 -6.53
N ALA A 50 -1.60 8.16 -7.49
CA ALA A 50 -2.03 7.48 -8.71
C ALA A 50 -1.34 6.12 -8.88
N GLY A 51 -0.56 5.69 -7.89
CA GLY A 51 0.19 4.44 -7.90
C GLY A 51 -0.61 3.20 -7.48
N PRO A 52 0.09 2.09 -7.18
CA PRO A 52 -0.53 0.83 -6.79
C PRO A 52 -1.46 0.91 -5.58
N MET A 53 -1.13 1.75 -4.58
CA MET A 53 -1.98 1.88 -3.39
C MET A 53 -3.28 2.61 -3.67
N CYS A 54 -3.34 3.55 -4.63
CA CYS A 54 -4.60 4.17 -5.03
C CYS A 54 -5.65 3.11 -5.38
N ILE A 55 -5.27 2.12 -6.20
CA ILE A 55 -6.17 1.03 -6.60
C ILE A 55 -6.52 0.14 -5.41
N SER A 56 -5.52 -0.27 -4.63
CA SER A 56 -5.73 -1.14 -3.47
C SER A 56 -6.65 -0.52 -2.42
N ILE A 57 -6.48 0.78 -2.12
CA ILE A 57 -7.34 1.48 -1.15
C ILE A 57 -8.77 1.56 -1.67
N GLN A 58 -8.98 1.86 -2.96
CA GLN A 58 -10.32 1.92 -3.53
C GLN A 58 -11.08 0.59 -3.46
N ILE A 59 -10.38 -0.52 -3.71
CA ILE A 59 -10.93 -1.87 -3.55
C ILE A 59 -11.18 -2.18 -2.07
N GLN A 60 -10.28 -1.76 -1.18
CA GLN A 60 -10.42 -1.99 0.26
C GLN A 60 -11.60 -1.24 0.86
N LEU A 61 -11.83 0.00 0.43
CA LEU A 61 -12.95 0.84 0.86
C LEU A 61 -14.28 0.38 0.28
N ASN A 62 -14.28 -0.34 -0.84
CA ASN A 62 -15.48 -0.93 -1.42
C ASN A 62 -15.28 -2.41 -1.70
N ARG A 63 -15.38 -3.21 -0.64
CA ARG A 63 -15.07 -4.66 -0.67
C ARG A 63 -15.95 -5.44 -1.64
N SER A 64 -17.12 -4.94 -2.05
CA SER A 64 -17.97 -5.62 -3.05
C SER A 64 -17.29 -5.74 -4.42
N LEU A 65 -16.32 -4.86 -4.71
CA LEU A 65 -15.55 -4.87 -5.95
C LEU A 65 -14.62 -6.09 -6.04
N TRP A 66 -14.26 -6.75 -4.92
CA TRP A 66 -13.38 -7.94 -4.94
C TRP A 66 -13.92 -9.05 -5.83
N ASN A 67 -15.23 -9.23 -5.89
CA ASN A 67 -15.85 -10.29 -6.70
C ASN A 67 -15.78 -10.00 -8.21
N SER A 68 -15.41 -8.77 -8.60
CA SER A 68 -15.32 -8.32 -9.99
C SER A 68 -13.87 -8.23 -10.52
N ILE A 69 -12.89 -8.57 -9.69
CA ILE A 69 -11.47 -8.45 -10.03
C ILE A 69 -10.74 -9.80 -9.99
N LEU A 70 -9.80 -9.95 -10.90
CA LEU A 70 -8.82 -11.04 -10.91
C LEU A 70 -7.43 -10.43 -10.73
N VAL A 71 -6.76 -10.79 -9.64
CA VAL A 71 -5.39 -10.37 -9.37
C VAL A 71 -4.46 -11.54 -9.65
N LEU A 72 -3.56 -11.38 -10.62
CA LEU A 72 -2.51 -12.36 -10.89
C LEU A 72 -1.45 -12.25 -9.80
N ASP A 73 -1.42 -13.25 -8.92
CA ASP A 73 -0.38 -13.45 -7.90
C ASP A 73 0.74 -14.33 -8.48
N GLY A 74 1.81 -14.56 -7.71
CA GLY A 74 2.99 -15.31 -8.13
C GLY A 74 4.10 -14.39 -8.64
N LYS A 75 5.36 -14.74 -8.29
CA LYS A 75 6.55 -13.94 -8.64
C LYS A 75 6.73 -13.79 -10.15
N GLU A 76 6.27 -14.79 -10.91
CA GLU A 76 6.29 -14.85 -12.37
C GLU A 76 5.33 -13.86 -13.03
N ASN A 77 4.27 -13.46 -12.33
CA ASN A 77 3.32 -12.48 -12.82
C ASN A 77 3.72 -11.06 -12.43
N MET A 78 4.43 -10.89 -11.31
CA MET A 78 4.83 -9.59 -10.77
C MET A 78 5.63 -8.75 -11.77
N ILE A 79 5.23 -7.48 -11.90
CA ILE A 79 5.88 -6.51 -12.78
C ILE A 79 6.87 -5.70 -11.94
N GLY A 80 8.15 -6.05 -12.06
CA GLY A 80 9.25 -5.33 -11.41
C GLY A 80 10.52 -5.43 -12.24
N GLY A 81 11.04 -4.30 -12.72
CA GLY A 81 12.22 -4.30 -13.60
C GLY A 81 12.00 -5.10 -14.89
N LYS A 82 13.06 -5.59 -15.51
CA LYS A 82 12.98 -6.40 -16.73
C LYS A 82 12.58 -7.83 -16.36
N THR A 83 11.40 -8.28 -16.81
CA THR A 83 10.86 -9.60 -16.47
C THR A 83 10.06 -10.20 -17.63
N ASN A 84 10.05 -11.52 -17.75
CA ASN A 84 9.17 -12.25 -18.66
C ASN A 84 8.02 -12.84 -17.84
N THR A 85 6.80 -12.37 -18.09
CA THR A 85 5.59 -12.98 -17.53
C THR A 85 5.00 -13.97 -18.54
N PRO A 86 4.13 -14.91 -18.12
CA PRO A 86 3.42 -15.78 -19.07
C PRO A 86 2.55 -15.04 -20.09
N LEU A 87 2.12 -13.81 -19.78
CA LEU A 87 1.25 -13.00 -20.65
C LEU A 87 2.03 -12.09 -21.60
N PHE A 88 3.13 -11.48 -21.13
CA PHE A 88 3.92 -10.54 -21.90
C PHE A 88 5.34 -10.38 -21.33
N ARG A 89 6.25 -9.92 -22.20
CA ARG A 89 7.60 -9.51 -21.83
C ARG A 89 7.59 -8.05 -21.36
N HIS A 90 7.97 -7.81 -20.11
CA HIS A 90 8.17 -6.48 -19.56
C HIS A 90 9.64 -6.08 -19.70
N LEU A 91 9.94 -5.10 -20.55
CA LEU A 91 11.32 -4.68 -20.86
C LEU A 91 12.04 -3.97 -19.70
N GLY A 92 11.31 -3.69 -18.62
CA GLY A 92 11.77 -2.87 -17.52
C GLY A 92 11.33 -1.42 -17.70
N SER A 93 11.00 -0.81 -16.57
CA SER A 93 10.78 0.63 -16.46
C SER A 93 11.71 1.15 -15.35
N GLY A 94 12.18 2.38 -15.49
CA GLY A 94 12.93 3.03 -14.41
C GLY A 94 12.09 3.13 -13.14
N SER A 95 12.72 3.00 -11.98
CA SER A 95 12.11 3.38 -10.71
C SER A 95 11.94 4.90 -10.70
N TRP A 96 10.70 5.39 -10.60
CA TRP A 96 10.41 6.80 -10.38
C TRP A 96 10.63 7.23 -8.92
N HIS A 97 11.09 6.29 -8.10
CA HIS A 97 11.24 6.49 -6.67
C HIS A 97 12.61 7.13 -6.38
N LYS A 98 12.62 8.09 -5.45
CA LYS A 98 13.83 8.75 -4.98
C LYS A 98 14.56 7.83 -3.99
N ALA A 99 15.60 8.33 -3.32
CA ALA A 99 16.39 7.56 -2.36
C ALA A 99 15.55 6.91 -1.23
N ASP A 100 14.35 7.42 -0.96
CA ASP A 100 13.39 6.89 0.01
C ASP A 100 12.80 5.52 -0.38
N ASP A 101 12.93 5.08 -1.63
CA ASP A 101 12.54 3.74 -2.08
C ASP A 101 13.28 2.62 -1.32
N MET A 102 14.56 2.85 -1.01
CA MET A 102 15.37 1.88 -0.26
C MET A 102 14.85 1.69 1.16
N PHE A 103 14.32 2.74 1.78
CA PHE A 103 13.71 2.63 3.10
C PHE A 103 12.52 1.67 3.05
N PHE A 104 11.60 1.86 2.10
CA PHE A 104 10.40 1.02 1.98
C PHE A 104 10.68 -0.43 1.57
N LYS A 105 11.67 -0.66 0.69
CA LYS A 105 12.10 -2.01 0.31
C LYS A 105 12.71 -2.80 1.47
N ASN A 106 13.36 -2.11 2.40
CA ASN A 106 14.01 -2.71 3.55
C ASN A 106 13.10 -2.82 4.78
N ILE A 107 11.86 -2.29 4.73
CA ILE A 107 10.88 -2.55 5.79
C ILE A 107 10.52 -4.05 5.73
N PRO A 108 10.75 -4.83 6.81
CA PRO A 108 10.32 -6.22 6.86
C PRO A 108 8.80 -6.27 6.83
N MET A 109 8.21 -6.52 5.67
CA MET A 109 6.76 -6.66 5.52
C MET A 109 6.26 -8.04 5.94
N ASN A 110 6.54 -8.42 7.19
CA ASN A 110 5.98 -9.63 7.78
C ASN A 110 4.56 -9.37 8.31
N ILE A 111 3.67 -8.94 7.42
CA ILE A 111 2.31 -8.48 7.73
C ILE A 111 1.42 -9.63 8.22
N GLN A 112 1.72 -10.88 7.84
CA GLN A 112 0.91 -12.04 8.22
C GLN A 112 1.07 -12.44 9.70
N ARG A 113 2.09 -11.92 10.40
CA ARG A 113 2.36 -12.13 11.84
C ARG A 113 2.23 -10.86 12.69
N GLN A 114 1.65 -9.80 12.13
CA GLN A 114 1.68 -8.46 12.73
C GLN A 114 0.49 -8.15 13.64
N ASN A 115 -0.62 -8.88 13.56
CA ASN A 115 -1.80 -8.60 14.40
C ASN A 115 -1.52 -8.77 15.91
N GLN A 116 -0.69 -9.73 16.30
CA GLN A 116 -0.34 -9.93 17.72
C GLN A 116 0.74 -8.97 18.21
N THR A 117 1.81 -8.75 17.42
CA THR A 117 2.92 -7.88 17.82
C THR A 117 2.54 -6.39 17.79
N PHE A 118 1.70 -5.97 16.84
CA PHE A 118 1.16 -4.61 16.79
C PHE A 118 0.30 -4.32 18.02
N SER A 119 -0.58 -5.26 18.40
CA SER A 119 -1.42 -5.13 19.61
C SER A 119 -0.57 -4.97 20.87
N ILE A 120 0.50 -5.75 21.02
CA ILE A 120 1.42 -5.64 22.15
C ILE A 120 2.14 -4.28 22.16
N SER A 121 2.60 -3.80 21.01
CA SER A 121 3.31 -2.51 20.93
C SER A 121 2.42 -1.32 21.30
N VAL A 122 1.13 -1.35 20.92
CA VAL A 122 0.15 -0.32 21.29
C VAL A 122 -0.13 -0.34 22.79
N ILE A 123 -0.29 -1.53 23.37
CA ILE A 123 -0.51 -1.69 24.83
C ILE A 123 0.70 -1.16 25.62
N VAL A 124 1.92 -1.50 25.21
CA VAL A 124 3.15 -1.01 25.86
C VAL A 124 3.25 0.52 25.78
N PHE A 125 2.90 1.11 24.64
CA PHE A 125 2.91 2.57 24.48
C PHE A 125 1.87 3.26 25.37
N ILE A 126 0.67 2.70 25.48
CA ILE A 126 -0.39 3.19 26.40
C ILE A 126 0.07 3.09 27.86
N ILE A 127 0.68 1.97 28.26
CA ILE A 127 1.23 1.78 29.61
C ILE A 127 2.34 2.81 29.89
N PHE A 128 3.21 3.06 28.91
CA PHE A 128 4.29 4.04 29.05
C PHE A 128 3.74 5.46 29.25
N ILE A 129 2.73 5.86 28.47
CA ILE A 129 2.02 7.13 28.64
C ILE A 129 1.38 7.19 30.04
N PHE A 130 0.71 6.13 30.48
CA PHE A 130 0.05 6.08 31.78
C PHE A 130 1.03 6.23 32.95
N ILE A 131 2.17 5.52 32.91
CA ILE A 131 3.25 5.65 33.90
C ILE A 131 3.84 7.06 33.89
N PHE A 132 4.08 7.64 32.71
CA PHE A 132 4.60 9.00 32.57
C PHE A 132 3.66 10.04 33.22
N PHE A 133 2.35 9.91 33.02
CA PHE A 133 1.37 10.82 33.63
C PHE A 133 1.22 10.62 35.15
N ILE A 134 1.25 9.38 35.65
CA ILE A 134 1.28 9.12 37.10
C ILE A 134 2.56 9.66 37.76
N GLY A 135 3.71 9.50 37.10
CA GLY A 135 4.99 10.02 37.57
C GLY A 135 5.02 11.53 37.67
N ARG A 136 4.37 12.25 36.75
CA ARG A 136 4.20 13.72 36.84
C ARG A 136 3.29 14.13 37.99
N ASN A 137 2.22 13.38 38.27
CA ASN A 137 1.25 13.74 39.31
C ASN A 137 1.82 13.61 40.73
N LYS A 138 2.74 12.67 40.95
CA LYS A 138 3.45 12.52 42.24
C LYS A 138 4.44 13.67 42.55
N ASN A 139 4.90 14.40 41.53
CA ASN A 139 5.82 15.54 41.70
C ASN A 139 5.10 16.87 42.01
N PHE A 140 3.76 16.87 42.13
CA PHE A 140 2.94 18.06 42.44
C PHE A 140 2.44 18.11 43.90
N ILE A 141 2.79 17.13 44.75
CA ILE A 141 2.40 17.09 46.18
C ILE A 141 3.63 17.25 47.09
N LYS A 142 4.48 18.24 46.81
CA LYS A 142 5.52 18.68 47.74
C LYS A 142 5.44 20.18 47.93
#